data_AF-A0A959U1K7-F1
#
_entry.id   AF-A0A959U1K7-F1
#
_cell.length_a   1.000
_cell.length_b   1.000
_cell.length_c   1.000
_cell.angle_alpha   90.00
_cell.angle_beta   90.00
_cell.angle_gamma   90.00
#
_symmetry.space_group_name_H-M   'P 1'
#
loop_
_entity.id
_entity.type
_entity.pdbx_description
1 polymer ?
#
loop_
_entity_poly.entity_id
_entity_poly.type
_entity_poly.pdbx_seq_one_letter_code
_entity_poly.pdbx_strand_id
1 'polypeptide(L)'
;MSILLSICRVLVGSLFIVSGLIKANDTLGFSYKLTEYFEPEVLGWTWLEPYALPLAMLICIGEIVIGVAVVLGGKMRLTSWFLLGMILFFTWLTFYSA
;
A
#
# COMPACT_ATOMS: atom_id res chain seq x y z
N MET A 1 -9.23 -8.58 25.20
CA MET A 1 -9.17 -7.63 24.06
C MET A 1 -10.44 -6.81 24.10
N SER A 2 -10.36 -5.48 24.15
CA SER A 2 -11.56 -4.65 24.05
C SER A 2 -12.22 -4.87 22.69
N ILE A 3 -13.56 -5.00 22.67
CA ILE A 3 -14.35 -5.21 21.45
C ILE A 3 -14.01 -4.17 20.37
N LEU A 4 -13.75 -2.93 20.80
CA LEU A 4 -13.31 -1.84 19.92
C LEU A 4 -12.04 -2.16 19.13
N LEU A 5 -11.01 -2.73 19.78
CA LEU A 5 -9.75 -3.07 19.10
C LEU A 5 -9.96 -4.18 18.07
N SER A 6 -10.81 -5.16 18.37
CA SER A 6 -11.15 -6.22 17.41
C SER A 6 -11.89 -5.67 16.20
N ILE A 7 -12.83 -4.74 16.40
CA ILE A 7 -13.55 -4.07 15.31
C ILE A 7 -12.58 -3.25 14.44
N CYS A 8 -11.75 -2.39 15.05
CA CYS A 8 -10.76 -1.60 14.33
C CYS A 8 -9.81 -2.48 13.52
N ARG A 9 -9.36 -3.61 14.09
CA ARG A 9 -8.47 -4.55 13.40
C ARG A 9 -9.13 -5.16 12.16
N VAL A 10 -10.36 -5.64 12.29
CA VAL A 10 -11.09 -6.25 11.16
C VAL A 10 -11.37 -5.20 10.09
N LEU A 11 -11.76 -3.98 10.47
CA LEU A 11 -12.02 -2.90 9.51
C LEU A 11 -10.76 -2.50 8.75
N VAL A 12 -9.67 -2.18 9.45
CA VAL A 12 -8.41 -1.76 8.83
C VAL A 12 -7.82 -2.87 7.96
N GLY A 13 -7.79 -4.11 8.48
CA GLY A 13 -7.30 -5.25 7.71
C GLY A 13 -8.12 -5.52 6.45
N SER A 14 -9.45 -5.50 6.56
CA SER A 14 -10.34 -5.69 5.40
C SER A 14 -10.17 -4.57 4.36
N LEU A 15 -10.01 -3.33 4.80
CA LEU A 15 -9.81 -2.18 3.90
C LEU A 15 -8.52 -2.33 3.08
N PHE A 16 -7.43 -2.79 3.70
CA PHE A 16 -6.17 -3.05 3.00
C PHE A 16 -6.28 -4.22 2.02
N ILE A 17 -7.00 -5.30 2.39
CA ILE A 17 -7.24 -6.43 1.47
C ILE A 17 -8.02 -5.95 0.24
N VAL A 18 -9.13 -5.23 0.43
CA VAL A 18 -9.96 -4.74 -0.67
C VAL A 18 -9.18 -3.76 -1.55
N SER A 19 -8.44 -2.82 -0.94
CA SER A 19 -7.58 -1.88 -1.66
C SER A 19 -6.54 -2.60 -2.53
N GLY A 20 -5.81 -3.56 -1.94
CA GLY A 20 -4.82 -4.35 -2.67
C GLY A 20 -5.43 -5.20 -3.79
N LEU A 21 -6.62 -5.77 -3.59
CA LEU A 21 -7.33 -6.54 -4.63
C LEU A 21 -7.78 -5.67 -5.81
N ILE A 22 -8.28 -4.46 -5.56
CA ILE A 22 -8.67 -3.52 -6.62
C ILE A 22 -7.44 -3.11 -7.44
N LYS A 23 -6.33 -2.78 -6.78
CA LYS A 23 -5.07 -2.45 -7.48
C LYS A 23 -4.48 -3.66 -8.20
N ALA A 24 -4.65 -4.87 -7.67
CA ALA A 24 -4.24 -6.10 -8.33
C ALA A 24 -5.07 -6.40 -9.59
N ASN A 25 -6.34 -5.96 -9.63
CA ASN A 25 -7.19 -6.08 -10.82
C ASN A 25 -6.74 -5.15 -11.96
N ASP A 26 -6.18 -3.98 -11.64
CA ASP A 26 -5.60 -3.05 -12.62
C ASP A 26 -4.17 -2.61 -12.24
N THR A 27 -3.25 -3.58 -12.31
CA THR A 27 -1.83 -3.35 -11.98
C THR A 27 -1.13 -2.44 -12.97
N LEU A 28 -1.57 -2.43 -14.24
CA LEU A 28 -1.03 -1.56 -15.27
C LEU A 28 -1.41 -0.10 -14.99
N GLY A 29 -2.68 0.18 -14.69
CA GLY A 29 -3.13 1.51 -14.29
C GLY A 29 -2.39 2.04 -13.07
N PHE A 30 -2.19 1.18 -12.06
CA PHE A 30 -1.41 1.56 -10.87
C PHE A 30 0.06 1.81 -11.19
N SER A 31 0.67 1.05 -12.11
CA SER A 31 2.05 1.26 -12.52
C SER A 31 2.28 2.61 -13.20
N TYR A 32 1.33 3.09 -14.02
CA TYR A 32 1.43 4.42 -14.62
C TYR A 32 1.42 5.53 -13.57
N LYS A 33 0.62 5.39 -12.51
CA LYS A 33 0.66 6.32 -11.38
C LYS A 33 2.00 6.28 -10.63
N LEU A 34 2.60 5.11 -10.49
CA LEU A 34 3.96 5.02 -9.94
C LEU A 34 5.00 5.71 -10.84
N THR A 35 4.89 5.56 -12.16
CA THR A 35 5.76 6.26 -13.11
C THR A 35 5.62 7.78 -12.99
N GLU A 36 4.39 8.31 -12.92
CA GLU A 36 4.13 9.74 -12.67
C GLU A 36 4.79 10.23 -11.36
N TYR A 37 4.78 9.42 -10.30
CA TYR A 37 5.49 9.77 -9.06
C TYR A 37 7.01 9.84 -9.23
N PHE A 38 7.60 9.07 -10.15
CA PHE A 38 9.05 9.05 -10.37
C PHE A 38 9.55 10.16 -11.27
N GLU A 39 8.65 10.91 -11.91
CA GLU A 39 9.00 12.01 -12.79
C GLU A 39 9.81 13.11 -12.07
N PRO A 40 10.59 13.92 -12.82
CA PRO A 40 11.44 14.99 -12.29
C PRO A 40 10.72 16.00 -11.39
N GLU A 41 9.42 16.20 -11.60
CA GLU A 41 8.61 17.20 -10.92
C GLU A 41 8.17 16.75 -9.52
N VAL A 42 8.21 15.44 -9.22
CA VAL A 42 7.75 14.85 -7.96
C VAL A 42 8.92 14.29 -7.15
N LEU A 43 9.47 13.13 -7.55
CA LEU A 43 10.59 12.48 -6.85
C LEU A 43 11.93 12.63 -7.57
N GLY A 44 11.91 12.82 -8.89
CA GLY A 44 13.12 12.85 -9.72
C GLY A 44 13.90 11.54 -9.73
N TRP A 45 13.24 10.41 -9.48
CA TRP A 45 13.84 9.08 -9.50
C TRP A 45 13.53 8.34 -10.80
N THR A 46 13.86 8.95 -11.94
CA THR A 46 13.56 8.43 -13.28
C THR A 46 14.15 7.04 -13.56
N TRP A 47 15.20 6.65 -12.82
CA TRP A 47 15.78 5.29 -12.88
C TRP A 47 14.84 4.19 -12.36
N LEU A 48 13.79 4.53 -11.61
CA LEU A 48 12.77 3.61 -11.11
C LEU A 48 11.60 3.40 -12.09
N GLU A 49 11.45 4.24 -13.11
CA GLU A 49 10.40 4.12 -14.14
C GLU A 49 10.30 2.71 -14.77
N PRO A 50 11.41 2.06 -15.24
CA PRO A 50 11.32 0.72 -15.79
C PRO A 50 10.93 -0.34 -14.75
N TYR A 51 11.08 -0.03 -13.46
CA TYR A 51 10.68 -0.89 -12.35
C TYR A 51 9.30 -0.55 -11.78
N ALA A 52 8.58 0.44 -12.33
CA ALA A 52 7.27 0.85 -11.82
C ALA A 52 6.26 -0.29 -11.81
N LEU A 53 6.23 -1.12 -12.86
CA LEU A 53 5.33 -2.28 -12.95
C LEU A 53 5.65 -3.37 -11.90
N PRO A 54 6.90 -3.88 -11.77
CA PRO A 54 7.22 -4.83 -10.71
C PRO A 54 7.05 -4.24 -9.30
N LEU A 55 7.28 -2.94 -9.12
CA LEU A 55 7.04 -2.27 -7.84
C LEU A 55 5.54 -2.18 -7.52
N ALA A 56 4.70 -1.85 -8.50
CA ALA A 56 3.24 -1.85 -8.38
C ALA A 56 2.74 -3.21 -7.89
N MET A 57 3.18 -4.29 -8.55
CA MET A 57 2.81 -5.65 -8.16
C MET A 57 3.27 -6.00 -6.74
N LEU A 58 4.51 -5.65 -6.38
CA LEU A 58 5.06 -5.90 -5.05
C LEU A 58 4.25 -5.19 -3.96
N ILE A 59 3.90 -3.93 -4.18
CA ILE A 59 3.09 -3.14 -3.25
C ILE A 59 1.69 -3.76 -3.12
N CYS A 60 1.02 -4.11 -4.22
CA CYS A 60 -0.30 -4.76 -4.17
C CYS A 60 -0.29 -6.07 -3.37
N ILE A 61 0.69 -6.94 -3.62
CA ILE A 61 0.85 -8.20 -2.89
C ILE A 61 1.13 -7.92 -1.41
N GLY A 62 2.03 -6.99 -1.11
CA GLY A 62 2.36 -6.58 0.25
C GLY A 62 1.12 -6.08 1.00
N GLU A 63 0.28 -5.26 0.35
CA GLU A 63 -0.95 -4.71 0.92
C GLU A 63 -1.95 -5.79 1.28
N ILE A 64 -2.16 -6.77 0.40
CA ILE A 64 -3.04 -7.91 0.67
C ILE A 64 -2.49 -8.77 1.80
N VAL A 65 -1.20 -9.12 1.77
CA VAL A 65 -0.56 -9.97 2.80
C VAL A 65 -0.60 -9.31 4.17
N ILE A 66 -0.29 -8.01 4.25
CA ILE A 66 -0.37 -7.23 5.49
C ILE A 66 -1.83 -7.15 5.96
N GLY A 67 -2.78 -6.89 5.06
CA GLY A 67 -4.20 -6.85 5.38
C GLY A 67 -4.71 -8.16 5.98
N VAL A 68 -4.39 -9.30 5.37
CA VAL A 68 -4.72 -10.63 5.89
C VAL A 68 -4.06 -10.88 7.24
N ALA A 69 -2.77 -10.54 7.39
CA ALA A 69 -2.06 -10.72 8.64
C ALA A 69 -2.64 -9.85 9.78
N VAL A 70 -3.13 -8.64 9.48
CA VAL A 70 -3.85 -7.79 10.43
C VAL A 70 -5.19 -8.42 10.84
N VAL A 71 -6.00 -8.90 9.90
CA VAL A 71 -7.28 -9.57 10.20
C VAL A 71 -7.08 -10.79 11.10
N LEU A 72 -6.10 -11.63 10.78
CA LEU A 72 -5.75 -12.84 11.54
C LEU A 72 -5.07 -12.53 12.89
N GLY A 73 -4.62 -11.30 13.13
CA GLY A 73 -3.89 -10.95 14.34
C GLY A 73 -2.44 -11.46 14.35
N GLY A 74 -1.89 -11.80 13.19
CA GLY A 74 -0.54 -12.34 13.05
C GLY A 74 0.52 -11.25 13.13
N LYS A 75 1.54 -11.45 13.99
CA LYS A 75 2.72 -10.56 14.13
C LYS A 75 2.36 -9.07 14.18
N MET A 76 1.30 -8.70 14.92
CA MET A 76 0.69 -7.35 14.94
C MET A 76 1.67 -6.19 15.07
N ARG A 77 2.74 -6.34 15.88
CA ARG A 77 3.75 -5.29 16.02
C ARG A 77 4.43 -4.98 14.69
N LEU A 78 4.78 -6.01 13.92
CA LEU A 78 5.46 -5.86 12.64
C LEU A 78 4.49 -5.35 11.56
N THR A 79 3.31 -5.96 11.46
CA THR A 79 2.28 -5.57 10.48
C THR A 79 1.83 -4.13 10.68
N SER A 80 1.63 -3.67 11.92
CA SER A 80 1.27 -2.27 12.18
C SER A 80 2.37 -1.28 11.75
N TRP A 81 3.65 -1.61 11.93
CA TRP A 81 4.75 -0.76 11.46
C TRP A 81 4.80 -0.68 9.93
N PHE A 82 4.63 -1.80 9.23
CA PHE A 82 4.57 -1.79 7.77
C PHE A 82 3.34 -1.05 7.24
N LEU A 83 2.19 -1.25 7.87
CA LEU A 83 0.93 -0.59 7.50
C LEU A 83 1.04 0.93 7.67
N LEU A 84 1.60 1.39 8.80
CA LEU A 84 1.89 2.79 9.04
C LEU A 84 2.88 3.35 8.01
N GLY A 85 3.95 2.61 7.70
CA GLY A 85 4.93 3.00 6.68
C GLY A 85 4.30 3.19 5.31
N MET A 86 3.44 2.27 4.87
CA MET A 86 2.75 2.38 3.58
C MET A 86 1.78 3.57 3.54
N ILE A 87 1.02 3.81 4.62
CA ILE A 87 0.12 4.98 4.67
C ILE A 87 0.94 6.25 4.56
N LEU A 88 1.98 6.43 5.39
CA LEU A 88 2.79 7.65 5.36
C LEU A 88 3.45 7.86 4.00
N PHE A 89 3.98 6.80 3.40
CA PHE A 89 4.59 6.84 2.06
C PHE A 89 3.58 7.30 1.00
N PHE A 90 2.42 6.64 0.90
CA PHE A 90 1.42 7.00 -0.10
C PHE A 90 0.78 8.37 0.16
N THR A 91 0.53 8.73 1.43
CA THR A 91 0.03 10.06 1.77
C THR A 91 1.00 11.15 1.36
N TRP A 92 2.31 10.94 1.58
CA TRP A 92 3.33 11.88 1.15
C TRP A 92 3.40 12.00 -0.38
N LEU A 93 3.41 10.87 -1.11
CA LEU A 93 3.37 10.90 -2.59
C LEU A 93 2.14 11.62 -3.13
N THR A 94 0.97 11.38 -2.53
CA THR A 94 -0.28 12.00 -2.96
C THR A 94 -0.24 13.52 -2.80
N PHE A 95 0.42 14.04 -1.76
CA PHE A 95 0.58 15.48 -1.54
C PHE A 95 1.46 16.16 -2.59
N TYR A 96 2.43 15.45 -3.17
CA TYR A 96 3.29 15.99 -4.22
C TYR A 96 2.70 15.85 -5.62
N SER A 97 1.74 14.93 -5.83
CA SER A 97 1.07 14.74 -7.11
C SER A 97 -0.26 15.48 -7.28
N ALA A 98 -0.82 16.03 -6.20
CA ALA A 98 -2.10 16.73 -6.17
C ALA A 98 -1.93 18.24 -6.32
#